data_AF-A0A7R9WD78-F1
#
_entry.id   AF-A0A7R9WD78-F1
#
_cell.length_a   1.000
_cell.length_b   1.000
_cell.length_c   1.000
_cell.angle_alpha   90.00
_cell.angle_beta   90.00
_cell.angle_gamma   90.00
#
_symmetry.space_group_name_H-M   'P 1'
#
loop_
_entity.id
_entity.type
_entity.pdbx_description
1 polymer ?
#
loop_
_entity_poly.entity_id
_entity_poly.type
_entity_poly.pdbx_seq_one_letter_code
_entity_poly.pdbx_strand_id
1 'polypeptide(L)'
;VGGRGERSSNEKGGGDREGGVGGRMSSDAAGGSRPAPRPRQTLATSLEDRFDFVFWAGDLNYRVNGTRQVVDGLLRRGEHGVLMDNEQLTYLMKYDPAFGRYREGPLNFRPTYKFDEKSDTYDTSKKRRIPSWTDRILYSSKKKNNGDENEDEVMLLSYDSARDVRTSD
;
A
#
# COMPACT_ATOMS: atom_id res chain seq x y z
N VAL A 1 3.79 -49.06 -35.24
CA VAL A 1 5.25 -49.28 -35.33
C VAL A 1 5.89 -48.16 -34.53
N GLY A 2 6.35 -48.31 -33.28
CA GLY A 2 7.20 -49.35 -32.68
C GLY A 2 8.60 -48.72 -32.45
N GLY A 3 9.26 -48.78 -31.30
CA GLY A 3 8.90 -49.30 -29.97
C GLY A 3 10.14 -49.81 -29.21
N ARG A 4 10.28 -49.44 -27.92
CA ARG A 4 11.29 -49.95 -26.93
C ARG A 4 12.77 -49.56 -27.24
N GLY A 5 13.70 -49.54 -26.29
CA GLY A 5 13.57 -49.67 -24.83
C GLY A 5 14.93 -49.62 -24.10
N GLU A 6 14.89 -49.11 -22.86
CA GLU A 6 15.55 -49.60 -21.63
C GLU A 6 17.08 -49.70 -21.45
N ARG A 7 17.55 -49.07 -20.34
CA ARG A 7 18.40 -49.56 -19.20
C ARG A 7 19.79 -50.20 -19.53
N SER A 8 20.79 -50.31 -18.62
CA SER A 8 20.79 -50.26 -17.14
C SER A 8 22.19 -49.99 -16.52
N SER A 9 22.20 -49.45 -15.29
CA SER A 9 23.05 -49.72 -14.09
C SER A 9 24.50 -50.29 -14.16
N ASN A 10 25.43 -49.65 -13.43
CA ASN A 10 26.18 -50.16 -12.23
C ASN A 10 27.43 -49.27 -11.95
N GLU A 11 28.17 -49.26 -10.83
CA GLU A 11 28.00 -49.50 -9.36
C GLU A 11 29.46 -49.59 -8.78
N LYS A 12 29.74 -49.12 -7.55
CA LYS A 12 31.03 -49.26 -6.76
C LYS A 12 32.26 -48.58 -7.41
N GLY A 13 33.38 -48.17 -6.77
CA GLY A 13 33.96 -48.10 -5.41
C GLY A 13 35.40 -47.51 -5.58
N GLY A 14 36.27 -47.24 -4.60
CA GLY A 14 36.26 -47.30 -3.13
C GLY A 14 37.72 -47.30 -2.60
N GLY A 15 38.05 -46.52 -1.54
CA GLY A 15 39.44 -46.32 -1.04
C GLY A 15 40.18 -45.12 -1.67
N ASP A 16 41.22 -44.51 -1.10
CA ASP A 16 41.92 -44.75 0.17
C ASP A 16 42.59 -43.47 0.74
N ARG A 17 43.18 -43.56 1.94
CA ARG A 17 43.84 -42.47 2.69
C ARG A 17 45.35 -42.39 2.42
N GLU A 18 45.91 -41.26 2.90
CA GLU A 18 47.25 -41.07 3.52
C GLU A 18 48.22 -40.11 2.81
N GLY A 19 49.13 -39.53 3.61
CA GLY A 19 50.26 -38.73 3.13
C GLY A 19 50.24 -37.26 3.58
N GLY A 20 50.70 -36.98 4.81
CA GLY A 20 51.15 -35.63 5.19
C GLY A 20 52.66 -35.49 5.06
N VAL A 21 53.17 -34.24 5.08
CA VAL A 21 54.37 -33.78 5.82
C VAL A 21 54.83 -32.40 5.32
N GLY A 22 55.02 -31.47 6.28
CA GLY A 22 56.21 -30.59 6.35
C GLY A 22 56.39 -29.45 5.33
N GLY A 23 56.27 -28.21 5.81
CA GLY A 23 56.78 -27.02 5.12
C GLY A 23 56.55 -25.72 5.89
N ARG A 24 57.52 -25.30 6.72
CA ARG A 24 57.55 -23.95 7.32
C ARG A 24 58.53 -23.07 6.55
N MET A 25 58.14 -21.85 6.18
CA MET A 25 59.02 -20.69 6.11
C MET A 25 58.22 -19.37 6.04
N SER A 26 58.77 -18.32 6.66
CA SER A 26 58.09 -17.05 6.92
C SER A 26 58.03 -16.10 5.72
N SER A 27 57.09 -15.16 5.73
CA SER A 27 57.42 -13.72 5.82
C SER A 27 56.16 -12.86 5.98
N ASP A 28 56.33 -11.70 6.62
CA ASP A 28 55.26 -10.79 7.02
C ASP A 28 54.60 -10.06 5.85
N ALA A 29 53.27 -9.97 5.88
CA ALA A 29 52.50 -9.00 5.10
C ALA A 29 51.54 -8.28 6.05
N ALA A 30 51.82 -7.02 6.34
CA ALA A 30 51.05 -6.23 7.31
C ALA A 30 49.58 -6.09 6.90
N GLY A 31 48.68 -6.38 7.85
CA GLY A 31 47.24 -6.26 7.64
C GLY A 31 46.82 -4.80 7.39
N GLY A 32 46.08 -4.60 6.31
CA GLY A 32 45.62 -3.27 5.87
C GLY A 32 44.30 -3.34 5.10
N SER A 33 43.35 -4.17 5.55
CA SER A 33 42.02 -4.27 4.95
C SER A 33 41.34 -2.91 4.99
N ARG A 34 41.23 -2.28 3.81
CA ARG A 34 40.42 -1.07 3.59
C ARG A 34 39.04 -1.29 4.23
N PRO A 35 38.57 -0.44 5.16
CA PRO A 35 37.25 -0.60 5.72
C PRO A 35 36.23 -0.50 4.57
N ALA A 36 35.32 -1.47 4.49
CA ALA A 36 34.23 -1.43 3.53
C ALA A 36 33.49 -0.09 3.67
N PRO A 37 33.00 0.52 2.57
CA PRO A 37 32.22 1.74 2.66
C PRO A 37 31.04 1.47 3.58
N ARG A 38 30.96 2.20 4.71
CA ARG A 38 29.85 2.06 5.66
C ARG A 38 28.55 2.22 4.86
N PRO A 39 27.59 1.27 4.95
CA PRO A 39 26.32 1.44 4.27
C PRO A 39 25.75 2.77 4.73
N ARG A 40 25.41 3.64 3.77
CA ARG A 40 24.83 4.94 4.08
C ARG A 40 23.47 4.66 4.70
N GLN A 41 23.41 4.67 6.03
CA GLN A 41 22.16 4.60 6.79
C GLN A 41 21.41 5.91 6.59
N THR A 42 20.86 6.10 5.39
CA THR A 42 19.61 6.82 5.23
C THR A 42 18.54 5.93 5.85
N LEU A 43 18.45 5.96 7.19
CA LEU A 43 17.22 5.63 7.88
C LEU A 43 16.20 6.63 7.32
N ALA A 44 15.41 6.18 6.34
CA ALA A 44 14.33 6.96 5.80
C ALA A 44 13.28 7.08 6.90
N THR A 45 13.39 8.13 7.72
CA THR A 45 12.37 8.47 8.69
C THR A 45 11.08 8.73 7.92
N SER A 46 10.02 8.04 8.33
CA SER A 46 8.73 8.10 7.65
C SER A 46 8.23 9.55 7.65
N LEU A 47 7.36 9.94 6.72
CA LEU A 47 6.85 11.33 6.66
C LEU A 47 6.24 11.73 8.00
N GLU A 48 5.58 10.77 8.62
CA GLU A 48 4.84 10.81 9.86
C GLU A 48 5.77 10.79 11.10
N ASP A 49 7.07 10.53 10.94
CA ASP A 49 8.09 10.74 12.00
C ASP A 49 8.69 12.15 11.96
N ARG A 50 8.71 12.76 10.76
CA ARG A 50 9.36 14.04 10.48
C ARG A 50 8.50 15.25 10.80
N PHE A 51 7.18 15.09 10.81
CA PHE A 51 6.21 16.13 11.12
C PHE A 51 5.28 15.67 12.23
N ASP A 52 4.83 16.60 13.07
CA ASP A 52 3.91 16.29 14.18
C ASP A 52 2.48 16.01 13.67
N PHE A 53 2.11 16.63 12.54
CA PHE A 53 0.89 16.37 11.78
C PHE A 53 1.21 16.22 10.30
N VAL A 54 0.59 15.23 9.65
CA VAL A 54 0.64 15.02 8.19
C VAL A 54 -0.78 14.95 7.66
N PHE A 55 -1.10 15.80 6.69
CA PHE A 55 -2.35 15.75 5.92
C PHE A 55 -2.02 15.38 4.47
N TRP A 56 -2.69 14.36 3.94
CA TRP A 56 -2.59 13.94 2.55
C TRP A 56 -3.98 14.06 1.91
N ALA A 57 -4.12 15.05 1.03
CA ALA A 57 -5.40 15.41 0.42
C ALA A 57 -5.32 15.50 -1.11
N GLY A 58 -6.42 15.20 -1.79
CA GLY A 58 -6.61 15.44 -3.23
C GLY A 58 -7.45 14.36 -3.92
N ASP A 59 -7.49 14.41 -5.25
CA ASP A 59 -7.95 13.29 -6.10
C ASP A 59 -6.91 12.17 -6.02
N LEU A 60 -7.15 11.20 -5.14
CA LEU A 60 -6.35 9.98 -5.01
C LEU A 60 -6.79 8.89 -6.01
N ASN A 61 -7.86 9.15 -6.75
CA ASN A 61 -8.38 8.38 -7.87
C ASN A 61 -8.77 6.91 -7.60
N TYR A 62 -8.79 6.48 -6.33
CA TYR A 62 -9.32 5.18 -5.89
C TYR A 62 -10.81 5.04 -6.20
N ARG A 63 -11.23 3.82 -6.56
CA ARG A 63 -12.56 3.55 -7.13
C ARG A 63 -13.37 2.58 -6.29
N VAL A 64 -14.70 2.65 -6.43
CA VAL A 64 -15.58 1.59 -5.96
C VAL A 64 -15.52 0.43 -6.96
N ASN A 65 -15.22 -0.77 -6.46
CA ASN A 65 -15.25 -2.00 -7.25
C ASN A 65 -16.70 -2.43 -7.50
N GLY A 66 -17.01 -2.81 -8.74
CA GLY A 66 -18.34 -3.31 -9.12
C GLY A 66 -18.70 -3.01 -10.57
N THR A 67 -19.95 -3.27 -10.94
CA THR A 67 -20.50 -2.79 -12.22
C THR A 67 -21.34 -1.54 -11.99
N ARG A 68 -21.42 -0.66 -13.00
CA ARG A 68 -22.24 0.56 -12.93
C ARG A 68 -23.69 0.28 -12.54
N GLN A 69 -24.29 -0.80 -13.06
CA GLN A 69 -25.66 -1.21 -12.75
C GLN A 69 -25.86 -1.56 -11.26
N VAL A 70 -24.89 -2.28 -10.66
CA VAL A 70 -24.94 -2.65 -9.24
C VAL A 70 -24.73 -1.42 -8.36
N VAL A 71 -23.71 -0.60 -8.65
CA VAL A 71 -23.40 0.62 -7.87
C VAL A 71 -24.55 1.63 -7.94
N ASP A 72 -25.13 1.88 -9.12
CA ASP A 72 -26.33 2.70 -9.28
C ASP A 72 -27.51 2.14 -8.46
N GLY A 73 -27.62 0.81 -8.34
CA GLY A 73 -28.64 0.13 -7.54
C GLY A 73 -28.45 0.30 -6.03
N LEU A 74 -27.22 0.12 -5.54
CA LEU A 74 -26.84 0.32 -4.13
C LEU A 74 -27.10 1.76 -3.70
N LEU A 75 -26.68 2.74 -4.53
CA LEU A 75 -26.90 4.16 -4.30
C LEU A 75 -28.39 4.53 -4.21
N ARG A 76 -29.25 3.95 -5.06
CA ARG A 76 -30.71 4.17 -5.00
C ARG A 76 -31.36 3.56 -3.77
N ARG A 77 -30.83 2.46 -3.22
CA ARG A 77 -31.34 1.81 -2.00
C ARG A 77 -30.74 2.36 -0.72
N GLY A 78 -29.72 3.23 -0.81
CA GLY A 78 -29.01 3.78 0.34
C GLY A 78 -28.08 2.78 1.04
N GLU A 79 -27.68 1.69 0.36
CA GLU A 79 -26.82 0.63 0.90
C GLU A 79 -25.33 1.06 0.94
N HIS A 80 -25.04 2.13 1.67
CA HIS A 80 -23.72 2.76 1.74
C HIS A 80 -22.65 1.82 2.30
N GLY A 81 -22.97 0.98 3.29
CA GLY A 81 -22.02 0.00 3.84
C GLY A 81 -21.43 -0.94 2.77
N VAL A 82 -22.28 -1.44 1.87
CA VAL A 82 -21.84 -2.33 0.77
C VAL A 82 -20.95 -1.59 -0.23
N LEU A 83 -21.22 -0.30 -0.49
CA LEU A 83 -20.35 0.53 -1.33
C LEU A 83 -18.98 0.74 -0.68
N MET A 84 -18.95 1.00 0.63
CA MET A 84 -17.73 1.18 1.42
C MET A 84 -16.87 -0.08 1.50
N ASP A 85 -17.49 -1.25 1.72
CA ASP A 85 -16.79 -2.55 1.72
C ASP A 85 -16.14 -2.89 0.38
N ASN A 86 -16.59 -2.26 -0.71
CA ASN A 86 -16.06 -2.42 -2.07
C ASN A 86 -15.21 -1.22 -2.53
N GLU A 87 -14.93 -0.24 -1.65
CA GLU A 87 -14.15 0.95 -1.97
C GLU A 87 -12.64 0.67 -1.77
N GLN A 88 -11.85 0.91 -2.82
CA GLN A 88 -10.44 0.50 -2.86
C GLN A 88 -9.56 1.13 -1.77
N LEU A 89 -9.71 2.43 -1.48
CA LEU A 89 -8.90 3.07 -0.44
C LEU A 89 -9.31 2.60 0.96
N THR A 90 -10.61 2.47 1.22
CA THR A 90 -11.15 1.92 2.47
C THR A 90 -10.60 0.52 2.76
N TYR A 91 -10.49 -0.31 1.72
CA TYR A 91 -9.83 -1.61 1.82
C TYR A 91 -8.33 -1.46 2.15
N LEU A 92 -7.58 -0.62 1.43
CA LEU A 92 -6.15 -0.42 1.67
C LEU A 92 -5.85 0.16 3.07
N MET A 93 -6.60 1.17 3.51
CA MET A 93 -6.53 1.75 4.86
C MET A 93 -6.71 0.70 5.97
N LYS A 94 -7.45 -0.38 5.70
CA LYS A 94 -7.73 -1.46 6.65
C LYS A 94 -6.70 -2.60 6.63
N TYR A 95 -6.06 -2.85 5.49
CA TYR A 95 -5.27 -4.08 5.27
C TYR A 95 -3.82 -3.86 4.81
N ASP A 96 -3.47 -2.69 4.28
CA ASP A 96 -2.11 -2.37 3.83
C ASP A 96 -1.34 -1.61 4.92
N PRO A 97 -0.21 -2.17 5.44
CA PRO A 97 0.63 -1.50 6.43
C PRO A 97 1.12 -0.11 6.03
N ALA A 98 1.20 0.22 4.74
CA ALA A 98 1.59 1.55 4.26
C ALA A 98 0.63 2.65 4.76
N PHE A 99 -0.65 2.31 4.98
CA PHE A 99 -1.66 3.24 5.48
C PHE A 99 -1.87 3.16 7.00
N GLY A 100 -1.24 2.22 7.71
CA GLY A 100 -1.55 1.90 9.11
C GLY A 100 -1.30 3.00 10.17
N ARG A 101 -0.75 4.15 9.76
CA ARG A 101 -0.62 5.37 10.59
C ARG A 101 -1.65 6.46 10.26
N TYR A 102 -2.27 6.38 9.09
CA TYR A 102 -3.26 7.35 8.62
C TYR A 102 -4.64 7.00 9.16
N ARG A 103 -5.46 8.05 9.30
CA ARG A 103 -6.88 7.99 9.58
C ARG A 103 -7.61 8.80 8.51
N GLU A 104 -8.90 8.53 8.36
CA GLU A 104 -9.80 9.24 7.47
C GLU A 104 -11.13 9.47 8.22
N GLY A 105 -11.87 10.52 7.86
CA GLY A 105 -13.23 10.70 8.36
C GLY A 105 -14.24 9.70 7.77
N PRO A 106 -15.41 9.52 8.39
CA PRO A 106 -16.45 8.65 7.85
C PRO A 106 -17.03 9.24 6.55
N LEU A 107 -17.06 8.45 5.47
CA LEU A 107 -17.69 8.82 4.19
C LEU A 107 -19.23 8.78 4.28
N ASN A 108 -19.81 9.66 5.08
CA ASN A 108 -21.26 9.83 5.28
C ASN A 108 -21.95 10.57 4.12
N PHE A 109 -21.25 10.74 3.00
CA PHE A 109 -21.68 11.50 1.83
C PHE A 109 -21.59 10.67 0.56
N ARG A 110 -22.34 11.08 -0.47
CA ARG A 110 -22.38 10.35 -1.75
C ARG A 110 -21.02 10.45 -2.47
N PRO A 111 -20.65 9.46 -3.32
CA PRO A 111 -19.45 9.52 -4.15
C PRO A 111 -19.28 10.85 -4.89
N THR A 112 -18.04 11.35 -4.95
CA THR A 112 -17.68 12.68 -5.49
C THR A 112 -17.41 12.71 -6.99
N TYR A 113 -17.17 11.55 -7.61
CA TYR A 113 -16.87 11.42 -9.04
C TYR A 113 -17.69 10.30 -9.67
N LYS A 114 -18.16 10.37 -10.92
CA LYS A 114 -18.14 11.49 -11.87
C LYS A 114 -19.57 11.95 -12.11
N PHE A 115 -19.80 13.25 -12.10
CA PHE A 115 -21.08 13.87 -12.43
C PHE A 115 -21.15 14.29 -13.91
N ASP A 116 -22.37 14.53 -14.39
CA ASP A 116 -22.60 15.35 -15.57
C ASP A 116 -22.46 16.83 -15.17
N GLU A 117 -21.87 17.65 -16.05
CA GLU A 117 -21.63 19.08 -15.76
C GLU A 117 -22.91 19.79 -15.27
N LYS A 118 -22.78 20.58 -14.18
CA LYS A 118 -23.89 21.37 -13.60
C LYS A 118 -25.05 20.53 -13.06
N SER A 119 -24.83 19.24 -12.75
CA SER A 119 -25.87 18.30 -12.33
C SER A 119 -25.43 17.40 -11.16
N ASP A 120 -26.38 16.97 -10.34
CA ASP A 120 -26.16 15.96 -9.28
C ASP A 120 -26.35 14.52 -9.80
N THR A 121 -26.38 14.36 -11.13
CA THR A 121 -26.54 13.11 -11.88
C THR A 121 -25.18 12.53 -12.25
N TYR A 122 -24.97 11.23 -11.98
CA TYR A 122 -23.71 10.55 -12.29
C TYR A 122 -23.56 10.19 -13.78
N ASP A 123 -22.38 10.49 -14.33
CA ASP A 123 -21.92 10.33 -15.72
C ASP A 123 -22.86 9.52 -16.63
N THR A 124 -23.66 10.23 -17.43
CA THR A 124 -24.54 9.65 -18.44
C THR A 124 -23.86 9.46 -19.80
N SER A 125 -22.58 9.84 -19.93
CA SER A 125 -21.82 9.65 -21.17
C SER A 125 -21.64 8.16 -21.51
N LYS A 126 -21.21 7.89 -22.74
CA LYS A 126 -20.88 6.53 -23.23
C LYS A 126 -19.86 5.79 -22.34
N LYS A 127 -19.05 6.49 -21.54
CA LYS A 127 -18.05 5.89 -20.64
C LYS A 127 -18.67 5.33 -19.36
N ARG A 128 -19.84 5.84 -18.94
CA ARG A 128 -20.61 5.45 -17.73
C ARG A 128 -19.71 5.12 -16.54
N ARG A 129 -18.83 6.04 -16.16
CA ARG A 129 -17.94 5.92 -15.00
C ARG A 129 -18.72 5.49 -13.76
N ILE A 130 -18.12 4.62 -12.96
CA ILE A 130 -18.70 4.12 -11.71
C ILE A 130 -18.56 5.21 -10.66
N PRO A 131 -19.65 5.63 -9.99
CA PRO A 131 -19.60 6.55 -8.85
C PRO A 131 -18.56 6.10 -7.81
N SER A 132 -17.59 6.95 -7.51
CA SER A 132 -16.45 6.68 -6.61
C SER A 132 -16.10 7.89 -5.74
N TRP A 133 -15.53 7.64 -4.56
CA TRP A 133 -14.93 8.67 -3.71
C TRP A 133 -13.45 8.83 -4.06
N THR A 134 -13.19 9.63 -5.09
CA THR A 134 -11.84 9.92 -5.59
C THR A 134 -11.12 10.97 -4.75
N ASP A 135 -11.89 11.93 -4.22
CA ASP A 135 -11.40 13.09 -3.47
C ASP A 135 -11.39 12.78 -1.98
N ARG A 136 -10.21 12.71 -1.40
CA ARG A 136 -9.99 12.15 -0.06
C ARG A 136 -9.02 13.00 0.75
N ILE A 137 -9.17 12.98 2.07
CA ILE A 137 -8.28 13.62 3.04
C ILE A 137 -7.93 12.61 4.13
N LEU A 138 -6.67 12.17 4.11
CA LEU A 138 -6.09 11.32 5.14
C LEU A 138 -5.26 12.20 6.07
N TYR A 139 -5.22 11.84 7.35
CA TYR A 139 -4.43 12.56 8.34
C TYR A 139 -3.72 11.59 9.29
N SER A 140 -2.53 11.97 9.76
CA SER A 140 -1.85 11.29 10.86
C SER A 140 -1.23 12.31 11.81
N SER A 141 -1.13 11.94 13.09
CA SER A 141 -0.32 12.65 14.07
C SER A 141 0.83 11.76 14.55
N LYS A 142 1.88 12.41 15.03
CA LYS A 142 3.06 11.75 15.58
C LYS A 142 2.74 11.20 16.97
N LYS A 143 2.88 9.89 17.15
CA LYS A 143 2.73 9.26 18.46
C LYS A 143 3.86 9.73 19.38
N LYS A 144 3.52 10.34 20.51
CA LYS A 144 4.45 10.53 21.63
C LYS A 144 4.66 9.19 22.34
N ASN A 145 5.90 8.85 22.67
CA ASN A 145 6.24 7.57 23.33
C ASN A 145 6.02 7.59 24.85
N ASN A 146 5.61 8.73 25.40
CA ASN A 146 5.30 8.89 26.81
C ASN A 146 3.78 8.75 26.96
N GLY A 147 3.33 7.97 27.95
CA GLY A 147 1.91 7.62 28.15
C GLY A 147 1.01 8.74 28.67
N ASP A 148 1.27 9.99 28.29
CA ASP A 148 0.36 11.11 28.50
C ASP A 148 -0.75 11.08 27.44
N GLU A 149 -1.97 11.39 27.86
CA GLU A 149 -3.17 11.22 27.03
C GLU A 149 -3.32 12.32 25.97
N ASN A 150 -3.05 11.97 24.70
CA ASN A 150 -3.66 12.51 23.47
C ASN A 150 -3.90 14.05 23.30
N GLU A 151 -3.18 14.94 24.00
CA GLU A 151 -3.34 16.41 23.81
C GLU A 151 -3.08 16.89 22.36
N ASP A 152 -2.27 16.14 21.59
CA ASP A 152 -1.99 16.40 20.16
C ASP A 152 -2.72 15.44 19.19
N GLU A 153 -3.90 14.96 19.54
CA GLU A 153 -4.74 14.20 18.61
C GLU A 153 -5.51 15.12 17.65
N VAL A 154 -5.49 14.81 16.35
CA VAL A 154 -6.27 15.56 15.35
C VAL A 154 -7.77 15.32 15.58
N MET A 155 -8.45 16.32 16.15
CA MET A 155 -9.90 16.30 16.30
C MET A 155 -10.59 16.56 14.96
N LEU A 156 -11.31 15.54 14.47
CA LEU A 156 -12.12 15.67 13.25
C LEU A 156 -13.42 16.43 13.55
N LEU A 157 -13.54 17.65 13.04
CA LEU A 157 -14.75 18.47 13.19
C LEU A 157 -15.83 18.16 12.13
N SER A 158 -15.41 17.91 10.89
CA SER A 158 -16.32 17.60 9.77
C SER A 158 -15.59 16.87 8.63
N TYR A 159 -16.34 16.07 7.86
CA TYR A 159 -15.86 15.42 6.63
C TYR A 159 -17.05 15.19 5.68
N ASP A 160 -17.14 15.97 4.60
CA ASP A 160 -18.26 15.99 3.66
C ASP A 160 -17.84 16.52 2.28
N SER A 161 -18.74 16.46 1.29
CA SER A 161 -18.56 17.03 -0.05
C SER A 161 -19.37 18.31 -0.28
N ALA A 162 -18.79 19.26 -1.03
CA ALA A 162 -19.40 20.57 -1.29
C ALA A 162 -20.43 20.53 -2.44
N ARG A 163 -21.65 20.07 -2.16
CA ARG A 163 -22.71 19.82 -3.17
C ARG A 163 -23.26 21.07 -3.88
N ASP A 164 -23.01 22.26 -3.36
CA ASP A 164 -23.44 23.51 -4.00
C ASP A 164 -22.53 23.92 -5.18
N VAL A 165 -21.32 23.35 -5.27
CA VAL A 165 -20.37 23.60 -6.35
C VAL A 165 -20.53 22.55 -7.44
N ARG A 166 -21.03 22.96 -8.62
CA ARG A 166 -21.34 22.05 -9.75
C ARG A 166 -20.60 22.39 -11.05
N THR A 167 -19.49 23.11 -10.95
CA THR A 167 -18.64 23.49 -12.09
C THR A 167 -17.59 22.44 -12.45
N SER A 168 -17.32 21.51 -11.55
CA SER A 168 -16.51 20.31 -11.80
C SER A 168 -17.37 19.20 -12.41
N ASP A 169 -16.69 18.21 -13.00
CA ASP A 169 -17.22 16.86 -13.18
C ASP A 169 -17.09 15.97 -11.93
#